data_AF-A0A965VAN7-F1
#
_entry.id   AF-A0A965VAN7-F1
#
_cell.length_a   1.000
_cell.length_b   1.000
_cell.length_c   1.000
_cell.angle_alpha   90.00
_cell.angle_beta   90.00
_cell.angle_gamma   90.00
#
_symmetry.space_group_name_H-M   'P 1'
#
loop_
_entity.id
_entity.type
_entity.pdbx_description
1 polymer ?
#
loop_
_entity_poly.entity_id
_entity_poly.type
_entity_poly.pdbx_seq_one_letter_code
_entity_poly.pdbx_strand_id
1 'polypeptide(L)'
;VLLACHVRQINNQQIERVDIDLANPPANMLQINPSGSVPTLEFQTGEGFHESLVIMEFLDTLEAKGPKIYGDSARQIAQTKVLWETANNTLLSAVQQAIYSNGNTNSLQTAGKRLSTAWSWLSEKLSAQGSRFWGGNELNAIDVAIAPFLVRLKYAAEIHKQIELPAAQTRAGQYIADISERCRQAGIFPEESVMRETTLRFAKPHPLFIEVQNAGRTLLEDPRPRVKDAGSTLSSWTVDRDAHGFCLSAKFNFKTHTEAVEKMKWLHDAQEICDHHTSFTLRDFTSIEITLVTHEPRWGVTEKDFAMAKLVQVYFSKGSLPQ
;
A
#
# COMPACT_ATOMS: atom_id res chain seq x y z
N VAL A 1 -5.94 15.39 -6.64
CA VAL A 1 -6.13 16.15 -7.91
C VAL A 1 -7.59 16.49 -8.18
N LEU A 2 -8.48 15.54 -8.48
CA LEU A 2 -9.89 15.88 -8.77
C LEU A 2 -10.59 16.67 -7.66
N LEU A 3 -10.30 16.35 -6.39
CA LEU A 3 -10.83 17.11 -5.25
C LEU A 3 -10.24 18.53 -5.18
N ALA A 4 -8.99 18.72 -5.59
CA ALA A 4 -8.42 20.06 -5.71
C ALA A 4 -9.11 20.86 -6.81
N CYS A 5 -9.37 20.26 -7.99
CA CYS A 5 -10.14 20.90 -9.05
C CYS A 5 -11.53 21.33 -8.57
N HIS A 6 -12.22 20.46 -7.82
CA HIS A 6 -13.52 20.75 -7.23
C HIS A 6 -13.47 21.92 -6.24
N VAL A 7 -12.55 21.90 -5.26
CA VAL A 7 -12.40 22.97 -4.27
C VAL A 7 -12.02 24.30 -4.92
N ARG A 8 -11.11 24.26 -5.90
CA ARG A 8 -10.72 25.43 -6.70
C ARG A 8 -11.80 25.89 -7.68
N GLN A 9 -12.85 25.09 -7.90
CA GLN A 9 -13.88 25.34 -8.92
C GLN A 9 -13.26 25.57 -10.31
N ILE A 10 -12.27 24.75 -10.67
CA ILE A 10 -11.65 24.80 -12.00
C ILE A 10 -12.67 24.30 -13.02
N ASN A 11 -12.85 25.06 -14.09
CA ASN A 11 -13.83 24.75 -15.12
C ASN A 11 -13.37 23.51 -15.91
N ASN A 12 -14.29 22.60 -16.25
CA ASN A 12 -14.04 21.46 -17.13
C ASN A 12 -13.57 21.86 -18.54
N GLN A 13 -13.77 23.11 -18.96
CA GLN A 13 -13.17 23.64 -20.19
C GLN A 13 -11.66 23.90 -20.07
N GLN A 14 -11.12 24.00 -18.85
CA GLN A 14 -9.69 24.18 -18.59
C GLN A 14 -8.97 22.85 -18.37
N ILE A 15 -9.69 21.79 -17.96
CA ILE A 15 -9.12 20.48 -17.64
C ILE A 15 -10.04 19.38 -18.13
N GLU A 16 -9.51 18.52 -18.98
CA GLU A 16 -10.14 17.26 -19.38
C GLU A 16 -9.68 16.12 -18.47
N ARG A 17 -10.62 15.25 -18.07
CA ARG A 17 -10.32 14.01 -17.34
C ARG A 17 -10.32 12.85 -18.32
N VAL A 18 -9.22 12.11 -18.33
CA VAL A 18 -9.08 10.85 -19.07
C VAL A 18 -8.79 9.72 -18.08
N ASP A 19 -9.62 8.68 -18.08
CA ASP A 19 -9.39 7.47 -17.29
C ASP A 19 -8.45 6.53 -18.07
N ILE A 20 -7.43 5.98 -17.38
CA ILE A 20 -6.36 5.19 -17.98
C ILE A 20 -6.42 3.74 -17.52
N ASP A 21 -6.31 2.79 -18.45
CA ASP A 21 -6.00 1.40 -18.13
C ASP A 21 -4.52 1.27 -17.75
N LEU A 22 -4.25 1.07 -16.45
CA LEU A 22 -2.89 0.94 -15.92
C LEU A 22 -2.18 -0.33 -16.40
N ALA A 23 -2.91 -1.33 -16.91
CA ALA A 23 -2.28 -2.51 -17.51
C ALA A 23 -1.70 -2.20 -18.91
N ASN A 24 -2.23 -1.17 -19.58
CA ASN A 24 -1.85 -0.76 -20.93
C ASN A 24 -1.79 0.76 -21.05
N PRO A 25 -0.89 1.44 -20.31
CA PRO A 25 -0.82 2.90 -20.31
C PRO A 25 -0.42 3.43 -21.70
N PRO A 26 -1.04 4.52 -22.19
CA PRO A 26 -0.71 5.12 -23.49
C PRO A 26 0.76 5.54 -23.60
N ALA A 27 1.34 5.40 -24.80
CA ALA A 27 2.75 5.72 -25.04
C ALA A 27 3.09 7.20 -24.78
N ASN A 28 2.20 8.13 -25.10
CA ASN A 28 2.38 9.56 -24.80
C ASN A 28 2.39 9.83 -23.28
N MET A 29 1.53 9.15 -22.52
CA MET A 29 1.56 9.24 -21.05
C MET A 29 2.89 8.72 -20.49
N LEU A 30 3.42 7.63 -21.03
CA LEU A 30 4.71 7.06 -20.61
C LEU A 30 5.91 7.97 -20.92
N GLN A 31 5.80 8.86 -21.91
CA GLN A 31 6.83 9.90 -22.15
C GLN A 31 6.87 10.92 -21.01
N ILE A 32 5.70 11.28 -20.45
CA ILE A 32 5.56 12.24 -19.34
C ILE A 32 5.86 11.57 -17.99
N ASN A 33 5.37 10.35 -17.82
CA ASN A 33 5.48 9.58 -16.60
C ASN A 33 5.93 8.14 -16.93
N PRO A 34 7.25 7.89 -16.98
CA PRO A 34 7.79 6.57 -17.29
C PRO A 34 7.34 5.45 -16.34
N SER A 35 6.86 5.80 -15.15
CA SER A 35 6.30 4.82 -14.21
C SER A 35 4.90 4.34 -14.59
N GLY A 36 4.21 5.01 -15.53
CA GLY A 36 2.84 4.71 -15.92
C GLY A 36 1.81 4.94 -14.82
N SER A 37 2.17 5.67 -13.76
CA SER A 37 1.30 5.92 -12.62
C SER A 37 0.33 7.08 -12.86
N VAL A 38 -0.74 7.11 -12.06
CA VAL A 38 -1.71 8.22 -12.03
C VAL A 38 -1.68 8.90 -10.66
N PRO A 39 -1.94 10.22 -10.60
CA PRO A 39 -2.30 11.12 -11.70
C PRO A 39 -1.10 11.58 -12.53
N THR A 40 -1.33 11.84 -13.82
CA THR A 40 -0.41 12.51 -14.75
C THR A 40 -1.17 13.67 -15.40
N LEU A 41 -0.57 14.86 -15.46
CA LEU A 41 -1.12 16.03 -16.13
C LEU A 41 -0.40 16.22 -17.47
N GLU A 42 -1.16 16.35 -18.55
CA GLU A 42 -0.67 16.58 -19.92
C GLU A 42 -1.18 17.93 -20.42
N PHE A 43 -0.28 18.77 -20.95
CA PHE A 43 -0.62 20.06 -21.57
C PHE A 43 -0.72 19.95 -23.10
N GLN A 44 0.19 19.17 -23.66
CA GLN A 44 0.29 18.84 -25.08
C GLN A 44 0.75 17.39 -25.18
N THR A 45 0.53 16.73 -26.32
CA THR A 45 0.86 15.31 -26.49
C THR A 45 2.32 15.02 -26.12
N GLY A 46 2.52 14.23 -25.06
CA GLY A 46 3.84 13.86 -24.54
C GLY A 46 4.54 14.91 -23.67
N GLU A 47 3.89 16.03 -23.37
CA GLU A 47 4.41 17.12 -22.52
C GLU A 47 3.53 17.34 -21.28
N GLY A 48 4.14 17.31 -20.10
CA GLY A 48 3.43 17.46 -18.86
C GLY A 48 4.28 17.10 -17.65
N PHE A 49 3.62 16.78 -16.53
CA PHE A 49 4.28 16.25 -15.35
C PHE A 49 3.35 15.37 -14.51
N HIS A 50 3.95 14.55 -13.67
CA HIS A 50 3.28 13.69 -12.70
C HIS A 50 3.56 14.18 -11.26
N GLU A 51 3.12 13.41 -10.27
CA GLU A 51 3.06 13.73 -8.84
C GLU A 51 1.82 14.53 -8.42
N SER A 52 0.97 13.89 -7.61
CA SER A 52 -0.33 14.47 -7.24
C SER A 52 -0.22 15.80 -6.51
N LEU A 53 0.81 15.99 -5.67
CA LEU A 53 1.02 17.24 -4.94
C LEU A 53 1.57 18.35 -5.82
N VAL A 54 2.43 18.03 -6.78
CA VAL A 54 2.95 18.99 -7.78
C VAL A 54 1.80 19.45 -8.68
N ILE A 55 0.96 18.52 -9.14
CA ILE A 55 -0.26 18.84 -9.89
C ILE A 55 -1.19 19.72 -9.06
N MET A 56 -1.44 19.39 -7.79
CA MET A 56 -2.27 20.24 -6.92
C MET A 56 -1.71 21.65 -6.76
N GLU A 57 -0.39 21.81 -6.62
CA GLU A 57 0.24 23.13 -6.55
C GLU A 57 0.11 23.92 -7.85
N PHE A 58 0.33 23.28 -9.01
CA PHE A 58 0.12 23.91 -10.31
C PHE A 58 -1.34 24.36 -10.49
N LEU A 59 -2.29 23.48 -10.19
CA LEU A 59 -3.71 23.82 -10.18
C LEU A 59 -4.00 24.99 -9.23
N ASP A 60 -3.23 25.08 -8.13
CA ASP A 60 -3.38 26.17 -7.19
C ASP A 60 -2.93 27.53 -7.78
N THR A 61 -2.10 27.55 -8.82
CA THR A 61 -1.68 28.79 -9.50
C THR A 61 -2.73 29.36 -10.43
N LEU A 62 -3.58 28.50 -10.99
CA LEU A 62 -4.58 28.89 -12.00
C LEU A 62 -5.61 29.88 -11.44
N GLU A 63 -6.13 30.73 -12.32
CA GLU A 63 -7.31 31.55 -12.05
C GLU A 63 -8.54 30.66 -12.01
N ALA A 64 -9.22 30.65 -10.87
CA ALA A 64 -10.42 29.86 -10.64
C ALA A 64 -11.31 30.54 -9.59
N LYS A 65 -12.59 30.18 -9.54
CA LYS A 65 -13.58 30.83 -8.66
C LYS A 65 -13.47 30.41 -7.20
N GLY A 66 -12.93 29.21 -6.93
CA GLY A 66 -12.75 28.67 -5.59
C GLY A 66 -11.49 29.19 -4.89
N PRO A 67 -11.45 29.09 -3.56
CA PRO A 67 -10.35 29.63 -2.74
C PRO A 67 -9.03 28.91 -3.02
N LYS A 68 -7.88 29.60 -2.89
CA LYS A 68 -6.57 28.95 -2.94
C LYS A 68 -6.45 27.88 -1.84
N ILE A 69 -5.87 26.73 -2.17
CA ILE A 69 -5.76 25.60 -1.24
C ILE A 69 -4.43 25.57 -0.48
N TYR A 70 -3.38 26.29 -0.93
CA TYR A 70 -2.14 26.42 -0.15
C TYR A 70 -2.06 27.71 0.67
N GLY A 71 -2.83 28.74 0.29
CA GLY A 71 -2.88 30.05 0.95
C GLY A 71 -2.69 31.21 -0.04
N ASP A 72 -2.98 32.43 0.40
CA ASP A 72 -2.98 33.63 -0.45
C ASP A 72 -1.63 34.37 -0.47
N SER A 73 -0.70 33.98 0.40
CA SER A 73 0.64 34.58 0.48
C SER A 73 1.72 33.51 0.51
N ALA A 74 2.92 33.86 0.04
CA ALA A 74 4.09 32.97 0.08
C ALA A 74 4.37 32.41 1.49
N ARG A 75 4.12 33.23 2.53
CA ARG A 75 4.24 32.80 3.93
C ARG A 75 3.21 31.73 4.30
N GLN A 76 1.95 31.91 3.95
CA GLN A 76 0.90 30.93 4.22
C GLN A 76 1.14 29.63 3.45
N ILE A 77 1.55 29.72 2.18
CA ILE A 77 1.93 28.55 1.37
C ILE A 77 3.04 27.76 2.06
N ALA A 78 4.10 28.43 2.51
CA ALA A 78 5.19 27.76 3.24
C ALA A 78 4.71 27.12 4.55
N GLN A 79 3.84 27.79 5.31
CA GLN A 79 3.27 27.25 6.56
C GLN A 79 2.41 26.00 6.29
N THR A 80 1.57 26.02 5.27
CA THR A 80 0.76 24.86 4.85
C THR A 80 1.65 23.69 4.46
N LYS A 81 2.72 23.93 3.71
CA LYS A 81 3.67 22.87 3.29
C LYS A 81 4.44 22.26 4.47
N VAL A 82 4.88 23.07 5.44
CA VAL A 82 5.53 22.55 6.65
C VAL A 82 4.56 21.73 7.49
N LEU A 83 3.31 22.19 7.64
CA LEU A 83 2.28 21.44 8.35
C LEU A 83 1.90 20.15 7.62
N TRP A 84 1.88 20.17 6.29
CA TRP A 84 1.70 18.98 5.45
C TRP A 84 2.74 17.90 5.76
N GLU A 85 4.03 18.23 5.86
CA GLU A 85 5.06 17.23 6.20
C GLU A 85 4.77 16.53 7.53
N THR A 86 4.31 17.29 8.53
CA THR A 86 3.94 16.73 9.83
C THR A 86 2.69 15.85 9.72
N ALA A 87 1.67 16.30 9.00
CA ALA A 87 0.44 15.55 8.77
C ALA A 87 0.69 14.27 7.95
N ASN A 88 1.58 14.32 6.97
CA ASN A 88 1.96 13.19 6.15
C ASN A 88 2.64 12.09 6.99
N ASN A 89 3.64 12.49 7.77
CA ASN A 89 4.43 11.57 8.60
C ASN A 89 3.64 11.00 9.78
N THR A 90 2.70 11.77 10.33
CA THR A 90 1.94 11.36 11.53
C THR A 90 0.64 10.65 11.17
N LEU A 91 -0.15 11.24 10.27
CA LEU A 91 -1.51 10.79 9.96
C LEU A 91 -1.56 9.99 8.66
N LEU A 92 -1.19 10.59 7.53
CA LEU A 92 -1.39 9.94 6.22
C LEU A 92 -0.66 8.60 6.13
N SER A 93 0.62 8.57 6.51
CA SER A 93 1.42 7.35 6.43
C SER A 93 0.92 6.24 7.38
N ALA A 94 0.28 6.58 8.51
CA ALA A 94 -0.37 5.59 9.38
C ALA A 94 -1.63 5.01 8.73
N VAL A 95 -2.46 5.87 8.12
CA VAL A 95 -3.66 5.47 7.37
C VAL A 95 -3.29 4.60 6.16
N GLN A 96 -2.28 4.99 5.41
CA GLN A 96 -1.78 4.21 4.26
C GLN A 96 -1.22 2.86 4.70
N GLN A 97 -0.42 2.81 5.77
CA GLN A 97 0.09 1.54 6.28
C GLN A 97 -1.04 0.59 6.67
N ALA A 98 -2.13 1.10 7.25
CA ALA A 98 -3.31 0.32 7.60
C ALA A 98 -4.01 -0.26 6.35
N ILE A 99 -4.25 0.58 5.34
CA ILE A 99 -4.93 0.21 4.08
C ILE A 99 -4.09 -0.78 3.25
N TYR A 100 -2.79 -0.54 3.14
CA TYR A 100 -1.86 -1.31 2.29
C TYR A 100 -1.12 -2.41 3.05
N SER A 101 -1.69 -2.87 4.18
CA SER A 101 -1.06 -3.88 5.01
C SER A 101 -1.02 -5.28 4.36
N ASN A 102 -1.86 -5.56 3.36
CA ASN A 102 -1.93 -6.87 2.68
C ASN A 102 -2.10 -8.05 3.66
N GLY A 103 -2.77 -7.80 4.80
CA GLY A 103 -2.94 -8.76 5.90
C GLY A 103 -1.67 -9.12 6.67
N ASN A 104 -0.57 -8.37 6.52
CA ASN A 104 0.63 -8.52 7.33
C ASN A 104 0.32 -8.12 8.78
N THR A 105 0.39 -9.09 9.69
CA THR A 105 0.01 -8.91 11.10
C THR A 105 0.88 -7.88 11.81
N ASN A 106 2.19 -7.87 11.59
CA ASN A 106 3.11 -6.92 12.23
C ASN A 106 2.89 -5.50 11.71
N SER A 107 2.67 -5.36 10.40
CA SER A 107 2.32 -4.08 9.77
C SER A 107 1.00 -3.54 10.33
N LEU A 108 -0.03 -4.40 10.47
CA LEU A 108 -1.31 -4.05 11.07
C LEU A 108 -1.20 -3.62 12.54
N GLN A 109 -0.44 -4.36 13.35
CA GLN A 109 -0.21 -4.00 14.76
C GLN A 109 0.50 -2.66 14.88
N THR A 110 1.50 -2.42 14.02
CA THR A 110 2.23 -1.15 13.96
C THR A 110 1.31 -0.01 13.52
N ALA A 111 0.52 -0.24 12.46
CA ALA A 111 -0.46 0.72 11.97
C ALA A 111 -1.47 1.10 13.05
N GLY A 112 -2.03 0.13 13.79
CA GLY A 112 -2.97 0.38 14.89
C GLY A 112 -2.41 1.30 15.97
N LYS A 113 -1.17 1.06 16.41
CA LYS A 113 -0.47 1.94 17.37
C LYS A 113 -0.27 3.35 16.80
N ARG A 114 0.18 3.45 15.55
CA ARG A 114 0.42 4.73 14.87
C ARG A 114 -0.88 5.50 14.65
N LEU A 115 -1.99 4.83 14.32
CA LEU A 115 -3.31 5.43 14.17
C LEU A 115 -3.80 6.03 15.49
N SER A 116 -3.63 5.32 16.61
CA SER A 116 -3.97 5.86 17.94
C SER A 116 -3.23 7.17 18.24
N THR A 117 -1.93 7.23 17.95
CA THR A 117 -1.14 8.47 18.03
C THR A 117 -1.64 9.53 17.06
N ALA A 118 -1.94 9.16 15.82
CA ALA A 118 -2.42 10.07 14.79
C ALA A 118 -3.78 10.71 15.14
N TRP A 119 -4.70 9.96 15.74
CA TRP A 119 -6.00 10.47 16.18
C TRP A 119 -5.88 11.46 17.33
N SER A 120 -4.99 11.18 18.28
CA SER A 120 -4.69 12.09 19.39
C SER A 120 -4.08 13.39 18.86
N TRP A 121 -3.07 13.29 18.00
CA TRP A 121 -2.43 14.43 17.35
C TRP A 121 -3.40 15.27 16.52
N LEU A 122 -4.22 14.63 15.68
CA LEU A 122 -5.21 15.30 14.84
C LEU A 122 -6.23 16.04 15.70
N SER A 123 -6.71 15.40 16.77
CA SER A 123 -7.67 16.01 17.69
C SER A 123 -7.08 17.23 18.39
N GLU A 124 -5.84 17.12 18.91
CA GLU A 124 -5.13 18.23 19.54
C GLU A 124 -4.97 19.41 18.58
N LYS A 125 -4.43 19.18 17.38
CA LYS A 125 -4.12 20.25 16.43
C LYS A 125 -5.36 20.97 15.92
N LEU A 126 -6.40 20.23 15.53
CA LEU A 126 -7.64 20.85 15.06
C LEU A 126 -8.41 21.56 16.19
N SER A 127 -8.33 21.05 17.43
CA SER A 127 -8.94 21.73 18.59
C SER A 127 -8.20 23.03 18.93
N ALA A 128 -6.85 23.01 18.91
CA ALA A 128 -6.04 24.20 19.14
C ALA A 128 -6.27 25.27 18.07
N GLN A 129 -6.47 24.86 16.82
CA GLN A 129 -6.82 25.77 15.72
C GLN A 129 -8.28 26.26 15.78
N GLY A 130 -9.18 25.54 16.47
CA GLY A 130 -10.60 25.88 16.58
C GLY A 130 -11.35 25.83 15.24
N SER A 131 -10.88 25.01 14.30
CA SER A 131 -11.37 24.96 12.91
C SER A 131 -12.03 23.63 12.58
N ARG A 132 -12.85 23.60 11.53
CA ARG A 132 -13.53 22.39 11.00
C ARG A 132 -12.63 21.53 10.11
N PHE A 133 -11.74 22.16 9.37
CA PHE A 133 -10.73 21.55 8.51
C PHE A 133 -9.39 22.24 8.72
N TRP A 134 -8.30 21.70 8.18
CA TRP A 134 -7.02 22.40 8.20
C TRP A 134 -7.11 23.77 7.50
N GLY A 135 -7.96 23.89 6.48
CA GLY A 135 -8.32 25.15 5.81
C GLY A 135 -9.34 26.04 6.53
N GLY A 136 -9.68 25.79 7.80
CA GLY A 136 -10.71 26.55 8.51
C GLY A 136 -12.09 25.96 8.30
N ASN A 137 -12.95 26.65 7.53
CA ASN A 137 -14.28 26.17 7.16
C ASN A 137 -14.34 25.48 5.78
N GLU A 138 -13.29 25.68 4.98
CA GLU A 138 -13.11 25.06 3.67
C GLU A 138 -11.91 24.11 3.69
N LEU A 139 -11.83 23.24 2.68
CA LEU A 139 -10.71 22.31 2.53
C LEU A 139 -9.47 23.05 2.00
N ASN A 140 -8.30 22.81 2.60
CA ASN A 140 -7.01 23.21 2.05
C ASN A 140 -6.26 22.01 1.44
N ALA A 141 -5.02 22.21 1.01
CA ALA A 141 -4.20 21.18 0.37
C ALA A 141 -3.97 19.94 1.26
N ILE A 142 -3.87 20.11 2.59
CA ILE A 142 -3.70 19.01 3.55
C ILE A 142 -4.97 18.16 3.59
N ASP A 143 -6.12 18.81 3.74
CA ASP A 143 -7.42 18.15 3.75
C ASP A 143 -7.63 17.36 2.46
N VAL A 144 -7.37 18.00 1.31
CA VAL A 144 -7.52 17.44 -0.03
C VAL A 144 -6.62 16.23 -0.26
N ALA A 145 -5.38 16.27 0.21
CA ALA A 145 -4.41 15.19 0.00
C ALA A 145 -4.70 13.94 0.87
N ILE A 146 -5.23 14.13 2.08
CA ILE A 146 -5.55 13.04 3.01
C ILE A 146 -6.92 12.41 2.74
N ALA A 147 -7.88 13.19 2.24
CA ALA A 147 -9.26 12.77 2.06
C ALA A 147 -9.44 11.41 1.35
N PRO A 148 -8.74 11.11 0.24
CA PRO A 148 -8.93 9.84 -0.46
C PRO A 148 -8.61 8.59 0.36
N PHE A 149 -7.72 8.72 1.34
CA PHE A 149 -7.32 7.62 2.22
C PHE A 149 -8.27 7.49 3.41
N LEU A 150 -8.70 8.62 4.01
CA LEU A 150 -9.66 8.58 5.13
C LEU A 150 -11.01 7.97 4.74
N VAL A 151 -11.54 8.33 3.57
CA VAL A 151 -12.82 7.77 3.11
C VAL A 151 -12.75 6.26 2.81
N ARG A 152 -11.54 5.73 2.60
CA ARG A 152 -11.28 4.31 2.34
C ARG A 152 -10.94 3.53 3.61
N LEU A 153 -10.37 4.19 4.63
CA LEU A 153 -9.92 3.54 5.86
C LEU A 153 -11.01 2.68 6.52
N LYS A 154 -12.27 3.14 6.46
CA LYS A 154 -13.41 2.41 7.03
C LYS A 154 -13.53 0.98 6.48
N TYR A 155 -13.24 0.74 5.21
CA TYR A 155 -13.34 -0.60 4.61
C TYR A 155 -12.21 -1.52 5.08
N ALA A 156 -11.01 -0.99 5.32
CA ALA A 156 -9.93 -1.76 5.90
C ALA A 156 -10.26 -2.14 7.36
N ALA A 157 -10.88 -1.23 8.11
CA ALA A 157 -11.33 -1.47 9.49
C ALA A 157 -12.42 -2.56 9.60
N GLU A 158 -13.21 -2.80 8.55
CA GLU A 158 -14.20 -3.90 8.54
C GLU A 158 -13.57 -5.29 8.68
N ILE A 159 -12.33 -5.47 8.20
CA ILE A 159 -11.67 -6.78 8.16
C ILE A 159 -10.49 -6.89 9.13
N HIS A 160 -9.99 -5.79 9.66
CA HIS A 160 -8.81 -5.74 10.53
C HIS A 160 -9.12 -5.01 11.84
N LYS A 161 -9.29 -5.77 12.92
CA LYS A 161 -9.58 -5.23 14.26
C LYS A 161 -8.51 -4.28 14.83
N GLN A 162 -7.28 -4.36 14.33
CA GLN A 162 -6.17 -3.48 14.71
C GLN A 162 -6.38 -2.04 14.20
N ILE A 163 -7.25 -1.85 13.21
CA ILE A 163 -7.57 -0.55 12.64
C ILE A 163 -8.77 0.03 13.39
N GLU A 164 -8.48 0.68 14.52
CA GLU A 164 -9.50 1.36 15.31
C GLU A 164 -9.75 2.78 14.76
N LEU A 165 -10.98 3.05 14.34
CA LEU A 165 -11.42 4.38 13.95
C LEU A 165 -11.63 5.27 15.19
N PRO A 166 -11.36 6.58 15.11
CA PRO A 166 -11.57 7.47 16.24
C PRO A 166 -13.06 7.58 16.57
N ALA A 167 -13.38 7.67 17.86
CA ALA A 167 -14.76 7.77 18.31
C ALA A 167 -15.42 9.06 17.77
N ALA A 168 -16.69 8.99 17.35
CA ALA A 168 -17.38 10.05 16.61
C ALA A 168 -17.45 11.40 17.35
N GLN A 169 -17.45 11.38 18.69
CA GLN A 169 -17.46 12.57 19.55
C GLN A 169 -16.10 13.26 19.66
N THR A 170 -15.01 12.60 19.27
CA THR A 170 -13.67 13.20 19.27
C THR A 170 -13.54 14.16 18.09
N ARG A 171 -12.62 15.12 18.21
CA ARG A 171 -12.34 16.06 17.11
C ARG A 171 -11.87 15.32 15.86
N ALA A 172 -11.07 14.27 15.99
CA ALA A 172 -10.66 13.40 14.87
C ALA A 172 -11.87 12.67 14.22
N GLY A 173 -12.77 12.10 15.02
CA GLY A 173 -13.99 11.46 14.51
C GLY A 173 -14.88 12.42 13.72
N GLN A 174 -15.08 13.63 14.24
CA GLN A 174 -15.80 14.71 13.56
C GLN A 174 -15.12 15.11 12.25
N TYR A 175 -13.79 15.25 12.25
CA TYR A 175 -13.03 15.58 11.04
C TYR A 175 -13.19 14.51 9.95
N ILE A 176 -13.11 13.23 10.29
CA ILE A 176 -13.31 12.14 9.31
C ILE A 176 -14.73 12.16 8.74
N ALA A 177 -15.74 12.40 9.59
CA ALA A 177 -17.12 12.52 9.16
C ALA A 177 -17.31 13.71 8.21
N ASP A 178 -16.74 14.87 8.55
CA ASP A 178 -16.79 16.08 7.75
C ASP A 178 -16.09 15.91 6.39
N ILE A 179 -14.91 15.29 6.36
CA ILE A 179 -14.19 14.97 5.12
C ILE A 179 -15.02 14.03 4.24
N SER A 180 -15.60 12.99 4.84
CA SER A 180 -16.43 12.03 4.11
C SER A 180 -17.67 12.68 3.51
N GLU A 181 -18.31 13.58 4.25
CA GLU A 181 -19.45 14.35 3.78
C GLU A 181 -19.06 15.28 2.62
N ARG A 182 -17.96 16.04 2.75
CA ARG A 182 -17.46 16.89 1.66
C ARG A 182 -17.12 16.09 0.41
N CYS A 183 -16.51 14.91 0.56
CA CYS A 183 -16.20 14.02 -0.55
C CYS A 183 -17.47 13.51 -1.25
N ARG A 184 -18.51 13.18 -0.49
CA ARG A 184 -19.81 12.75 -1.02
C ARG A 184 -20.50 13.88 -1.79
N GLN A 185 -20.52 15.08 -1.21
CA GLN A 185 -21.09 16.28 -1.83
C GLN A 185 -20.37 16.64 -3.13
N ALA A 186 -19.04 16.44 -3.18
CA ALA A 186 -18.27 16.70 -4.38
C ALA A 186 -18.61 15.74 -5.54
N GLY A 187 -19.09 14.53 -5.26
CA GLY A 187 -19.51 13.56 -6.28
C GLY A 187 -18.40 13.08 -7.21
N ILE A 188 -17.13 13.23 -6.82
CA ILE A 188 -15.94 12.90 -7.64
C ILE A 188 -15.28 11.56 -7.28
N PHE A 189 -15.66 10.99 -6.13
CA PHE A 189 -15.14 9.71 -5.69
C PHE A 189 -15.91 8.57 -6.38
N PRO A 190 -15.28 7.41 -6.62
CA PRO A 190 -16.00 6.24 -7.10
C PRO A 190 -17.14 5.85 -6.16
N GLU A 191 -18.10 5.08 -6.68
CA GLU A 191 -19.17 4.49 -5.89
C GLU A 191 -18.64 3.71 -4.67
N GLU A 192 -19.46 3.63 -3.62
CA GLU A 192 -19.07 3.03 -2.35
C GLU A 192 -18.59 1.58 -2.51
N SER A 193 -19.31 0.80 -3.33
CA SER A 193 -18.98 -0.59 -3.65
C SER A 193 -17.61 -0.73 -4.31
N VAL A 194 -17.28 0.17 -5.24
CA VAL A 194 -16.00 0.17 -5.97
C VAL A 194 -14.86 0.58 -5.03
N MET A 195 -15.05 1.60 -4.20
CA MET A 195 -14.05 1.99 -3.21
C MET A 195 -13.80 0.85 -2.21
N ARG A 196 -14.87 0.21 -1.73
CA ARG A 196 -14.77 -0.92 -0.82
C ARG A 196 -13.99 -2.07 -1.45
N GLU A 197 -14.39 -2.50 -2.63
CA GLU A 197 -13.73 -3.60 -3.34
C GLU A 197 -12.24 -3.32 -3.57
N THR A 198 -11.92 -2.15 -4.11
CA THR A 198 -10.53 -1.76 -4.40
C THR A 198 -9.69 -1.65 -3.13
N THR A 199 -10.23 -1.10 -2.04
CA THR A 199 -9.53 -1.07 -0.75
C THR A 199 -9.29 -2.48 -0.21
N LEU A 200 -10.27 -3.37 -0.29
CA LEU A 200 -10.12 -4.73 0.21
C LEU A 200 -9.08 -5.56 -0.56
N ARG A 201 -8.84 -5.26 -1.85
CA ARG A 201 -7.75 -5.89 -2.62
C ARG A 201 -6.36 -5.58 -2.04
N PHE A 202 -6.18 -4.40 -1.45
CA PHE A 202 -4.92 -4.01 -0.81
C PHE A 202 -4.82 -4.40 0.66
N ALA A 203 -5.97 -4.48 1.34
CA ALA A 203 -6.01 -4.79 2.76
C ALA A 203 -5.95 -6.30 3.02
N LYS A 204 -6.43 -7.15 2.10
CA LYS A 204 -6.42 -8.61 2.26
C LYS A 204 -5.15 -9.24 1.70
N PRO A 205 -4.67 -10.36 2.26
CA PRO A 205 -3.61 -11.15 1.64
C PRO A 205 -4.01 -11.61 0.24
N HIS A 206 -3.04 -11.59 -0.67
CA HIS A 206 -3.12 -12.28 -1.95
C HIS A 206 -3.51 -13.76 -1.80
N PRO A 207 -4.30 -14.36 -2.72
CA PRO A 207 -4.72 -15.78 -2.64
C PRO A 207 -3.59 -16.78 -2.40
N LEU A 208 -2.43 -16.59 -3.04
CA LEU A 208 -1.26 -17.46 -2.81
C LEU A 208 -0.73 -17.41 -1.36
N PHE A 209 -0.88 -16.29 -0.64
CA PHE A 209 -0.58 -16.28 0.80
C PHE A 209 -1.62 -17.07 1.59
N ILE A 210 -2.90 -16.96 1.22
CA ILE A 210 -4.00 -17.71 1.85
C ILE A 210 -3.81 -19.22 1.66
N GLU A 211 -3.31 -19.66 0.50
CA GLU A 211 -2.95 -21.06 0.26
C GLU A 211 -1.91 -21.56 1.26
N VAL A 212 -0.87 -20.78 1.55
CA VAL A 212 0.14 -21.12 2.56
C VAL A 212 -0.48 -21.14 3.96
N GLN A 213 -1.31 -20.15 4.30
CA GLN A 213 -1.99 -20.08 5.60
C GLN A 213 -2.88 -21.30 5.87
N ASN A 214 -3.56 -21.80 4.84
CA ASN A 214 -4.47 -22.94 4.94
C ASN A 214 -3.77 -24.31 4.77
N ALA A 215 -2.50 -24.32 4.35
CA ALA A 215 -1.77 -25.57 4.15
C ALA A 215 -1.50 -26.30 5.47
N GLY A 216 -1.66 -27.62 5.44
CA GLY A 216 -1.49 -28.47 6.62
C GLY A 216 -0.04 -28.56 7.11
N ARG A 217 0.13 -28.74 8.41
CA ARG A 217 1.44 -29.02 9.05
C ARG A 217 1.76 -30.52 9.16
N THR A 218 1.06 -31.36 8.39
CA THR A 218 1.31 -32.80 8.36
C THR A 218 2.66 -33.07 7.71
N LEU A 219 3.51 -33.82 8.41
CA LEU A 219 4.83 -34.22 7.92
C LEU A 219 4.70 -35.23 6.78
N LEU A 220 5.54 -35.04 5.76
CA LEU A 220 5.68 -35.98 4.65
C LEU A 220 6.76 -37.01 4.96
N GLU A 221 6.46 -38.29 4.73
CA GLU A 221 7.43 -39.37 4.91
C GLU A 221 8.62 -39.24 3.95
N ASP A 222 8.34 -38.89 2.69
CA ASP A 222 9.35 -38.61 1.67
C ASP A 222 8.89 -37.47 0.74
N PRO A 223 9.51 -36.28 0.80
CA PRO A 223 9.12 -35.15 -0.03
C PRO A 223 9.66 -35.23 -1.48
N ARG A 224 10.57 -36.16 -1.81
CA ARG A 224 11.23 -36.22 -3.13
C ARG A 224 10.27 -36.44 -4.31
N PRO A 225 9.30 -37.37 -4.24
CA PRO A 225 8.33 -37.55 -5.32
C PRO A 225 7.56 -36.27 -5.61
N ARG A 226 7.17 -35.53 -4.56
CA ARG A 226 6.37 -34.31 -4.69
C ARG A 226 7.13 -33.16 -5.33
N VAL A 227 8.42 -32.97 -5.02
CA VAL A 227 9.26 -32.00 -5.73
C VAL A 227 9.41 -32.39 -7.21
N LYS A 228 9.62 -33.68 -7.49
CA LYS A 228 9.71 -34.18 -8.86
C LYS A 228 8.42 -33.95 -9.65
N ASP A 229 7.27 -34.25 -9.06
CA ASP A 229 5.95 -34.08 -9.68
C ASP A 229 5.59 -32.59 -9.87
N ALA A 230 6.06 -31.72 -8.98
CA ALA A 230 5.88 -30.27 -9.10
C ALA A 230 6.62 -29.69 -10.32
N GLY A 231 7.69 -30.34 -10.79
CA GLY A 231 8.42 -29.99 -12.01
C GLY A 231 8.80 -28.50 -12.06
N SER A 232 8.33 -27.79 -13.09
CA SER A 232 8.65 -26.37 -13.29
C SER A 232 8.11 -25.44 -12.21
N THR A 233 7.12 -25.88 -11.41
CA THR A 233 6.55 -25.05 -10.32
C THR A 233 7.46 -24.95 -9.08
N LEU A 234 8.48 -25.81 -8.99
CA LEU A 234 9.50 -25.82 -7.95
C LEU A 234 10.91 -26.01 -8.55
N SER A 235 11.15 -25.44 -9.73
CA SER A 235 12.38 -25.68 -10.51
C SER A 235 13.68 -25.30 -9.80
N SER A 236 13.64 -24.37 -8.85
CA SER A 236 14.79 -23.92 -8.07
C SER A 236 14.96 -24.68 -6.75
N TRP A 237 14.05 -25.58 -6.41
CA TRP A 237 14.00 -26.26 -5.12
C TRP A 237 14.48 -27.70 -5.23
N THR A 238 15.27 -28.12 -4.24
CA THR A 238 15.73 -29.50 -4.05
C THR A 238 15.32 -30.02 -2.69
N VAL A 239 15.23 -31.34 -2.57
CA VAL A 239 15.13 -32.00 -1.27
C VAL A 239 16.53 -32.30 -0.78
N ASP A 240 16.92 -31.70 0.33
CA ASP A 240 18.13 -32.03 1.05
C ASP A 240 17.81 -32.83 2.31
N ARG A 241 18.86 -33.35 2.96
CA ARG A 241 18.74 -34.06 4.23
C ARG A 241 19.85 -33.63 5.16
N ASP A 242 19.48 -33.16 6.35
CA ASP A 242 20.41 -32.82 7.41
C ASP A 242 20.40 -33.90 8.52
N ALA A 243 21.05 -33.60 9.65
CA ALA A 243 21.10 -34.51 10.80
C ALA A 243 19.73 -34.80 11.44
N HIS A 244 18.72 -33.96 11.17
CA HIS A 244 17.40 -34.01 11.81
C HIS A 244 16.30 -34.52 10.87
N GLY A 245 16.47 -34.42 9.55
CA GLY A 245 15.51 -34.97 8.59
C GLY A 245 15.61 -34.35 7.20
N PHE A 246 14.53 -34.46 6.43
CA PHE A 246 14.42 -33.79 5.14
C PHE A 246 14.18 -32.28 5.32
N CYS A 247 14.71 -31.50 4.40
CA CYS A 247 14.40 -30.09 4.23
C CYS A 247 14.26 -29.76 2.73
N LEU A 248 13.58 -28.66 2.41
CA LEU A 248 13.59 -28.09 1.07
C LEU A 248 14.60 -26.94 1.03
N SER A 249 15.45 -26.92 0.01
CA SER A 249 16.43 -25.86 -0.17
C SER A 249 16.33 -25.25 -1.57
N ALA A 250 16.60 -23.96 -1.67
CA ALA A 250 16.73 -23.27 -2.95
C ALA A 250 17.79 -22.17 -2.89
N LYS A 251 18.41 -21.90 -4.03
CA LYS A 251 19.31 -20.76 -4.22
C LYS A 251 18.82 -19.92 -5.38
N PHE A 252 18.58 -18.63 -5.11
CA PHE A 252 18.18 -17.65 -6.11
C PHE A 252 19.29 -16.62 -6.30
N ASN A 253 19.64 -16.35 -7.56
CA ASN A 253 20.66 -15.36 -7.92
C ASN A 253 20.00 -14.18 -8.64
N PHE A 254 20.44 -12.98 -8.32
CA PHE A 254 19.90 -11.72 -8.82
C PHE A 254 20.98 -10.93 -9.54
N LYS A 255 20.57 -10.09 -10.49
CA LYS A 255 21.53 -9.33 -11.33
C LYS A 255 22.17 -8.20 -10.56
N THR A 256 21.48 -7.66 -9.56
CA THR A 256 21.90 -6.48 -8.81
C THR A 256 21.66 -6.65 -7.32
N HIS A 257 22.41 -5.90 -6.50
CA HIS A 257 22.21 -5.86 -5.06
C HIS A 257 20.83 -5.32 -4.66
N THR A 258 20.32 -4.33 -5.40
CA THR A 258 19.00 -3.75 -5.17
C THR A 258 17.90 -4.79 -5.30
N GLU A 259 17.93 -5.58 -6.39
CA GLU A 259 16.97 -6.65 -6.64
C GLU A 259 16.98 -7.70 -5.51
N ALA A 260 18.16 -8.12 -5.06
CA ALA A 260 18.27 -9.08 -3.96
C ALA A 260 17.69 -8.52 -2.65
N VAL A 261 17.96 -7.26 -2.32
CA VAL A 261 17.43 -6.62 -1.10
C VAL A 261 15.91 -6.46 -1.18
N GLU A 262 15.35 -6.12 -2.34
CA GLU A 262 13.89 -6.05 -2.54
C GLU A 262 13.23 -7.42 -2.35
N LYS A 263 13.83 -8.48 -2.90
CA LYS A 263 13.34 -9.86 -2.75
C LYS A 263 13.40 -10.34 -1.30
N MET A 264 14.44 -9.96 -0.57
CA MET A 264 14.57 -10.25 0.85
C MET A 264 13.51 -9.54 1.68
N LYS A 265 13.25 -8.25 1.42
CA LYS A 265 12.19 -7.49 2.08
C LYS A 265 10.82 -8.13 1.84
N TRP A 266 10.54 -8.51 0.59
CA TRP A 266 9.31 -9.22 0.28
C TRP A 266 9.22 -10.58 0.98
N LEU A 267 10.31 -11.35 1.04
CA LEU A 267 10.33 -12.64 1.74
C LEU A 267 10.02 -12.46 3.23
N HIS A 268 10.59 -11.43 3.86
CA HIS A 268 10.27 -11.07 5.23
C HIS A 268 8.77 -10.81 5.40
N ASP A 269 8.18 -9.96 4.57
CA ASP A 269 6.74 -9.68 4.63
C ASP A 269 5.88 -10.91 4.37
N ALA A 270 6.27 -11.75 3.41
CA ALA A 270 5.58 -12.99 3.07
C ALA A 270 5.52 -13.97 4.26
N GLN A 271 6.61 -14.13 5.00
CA GLN A 271 6.64 -15.00 6.19
C GLN A 271 5.69 -14.50 7.28
N GLU A 272 5.64 -13.19 7.50
CA GLU A 272 4.75 -12.58 8.50
C GLU A 272 3.27 -12.63 8.09
N ILE A 273 2.97 -12.54 6.80
CA ILE A 273 1.61 -12.76 6.29
C ILE A 273 1.23 -14.24 6.45
N CYS A 274 2.12 -15.17 6.10
CA CYS A 274 1.84 -16.61 6.10
C CYS A 274 1.86 -17.26 7.49
N ASP A 275 2.42 -16.59 8.49
CA ASP A 275 2.80 -17.20 9.78
C ASP A 275 3.59 -18.50 9.54
N HIS A 276 4.60 -18.40 8.67
CA HIS A 276 5.49 -19.50 8.31
C HIS A 276 6.88 -18.98 7.95
N HIS A 277 7.84 -19.28 8.80
CA HIS A 277 9.20 -18.73 8.69
C HIS A 277 10.13 -19.68 7.95
N THR A 278 11.02 -19.10 7.16
CA THR A 278 12.09 -19.80 6.45
C THR A 278 13.42 -19.45 7.11
N SER A 279 14.40 -20.35 7.02
CA SER A 279 15.79 -19.97 7.24
C SER A 279 16.34 -19.43 5.93
N PHE A 280 16.99 -18.27 5.93
CA PHE A 280 17.62 -17.76 4.73
C PHE A 280 18.96 -17.06 5.00
N THR A 281 19.83 -17.07 4.00
CA THR A 281 21.11 -16.35 4.01
C THR A 281 21.24 -15.51 2.75
N LEU A 282 21.57 -14.23 2.90
CA LEU A 282 22.02 -13.39 1.80
C LEU A 282 23.53 -13.57 1.61
N ARG A 283 23.96 -14.10 0.47
CA ARG A 283 25.38 -14.18 0.10
C ARG A 283 25.73 -13.17 -0.96
N ASP A 284 26.86 -12.51 -0.74
CA ASP A 284 27.49 -11.56 -1.67
C ASP A 284 26.54 -10.45 -2.15
N PHE A 285 25.50 -10.15 -1.36
CA PHE A 285 24.39 -9.25 -1.69
C PHE A 285 23.69 -9.54 -3.03
N THR A 286 23.88 -10.72 -3.65
CA THR A 286 23.31 -11.04 -4.97
C THR A 286 22.62 -12.40 -5.00
N SER A 287 22.74 -13.19 -3.94
CA SER A 287 22.05 -14.47 -3.87
C SER A 287 21.38 -14.67 -2.53
N ILE A 288 20.19 -15.27 -2.56
CA ILE A 288 19.43 -15.67 -1.38
C ILE A 288 19.33 -17.18 -1.40
N GLU A 289 19.87 -17.81 -0.38
CA GLU A 289 19.71 -19.24 -0.09
C GLU A 289 18.62 -19.40 0.95
N ILE A 290 17.64 -20.25 0.68
CA ILE A 290 16.45 -20.45 1.51
C ILE A 290 16.35 -21.92 1.86
N THR A 291 16.08 -22.22 3.13
CA THR A 291 15.74 -23.54 3.64
C THR A 291 14.37 -23.50 4.32
N LEU A 292 13.52 -24.44 3.93
CA LEU A 292 12.18 -24.65 4.46
C LEU A 292 12.11 -26.00 5.19
N VAL A 293 11.71 -25.92 6.45
CA VAL A 293 11.53 -27.06 7.33
C VAL A 293 10.63 -26.65 8.49
N THR A 294 9.75 -27.55 8.90
CA THR A 294 8.92 -27.37 10.09
C THR A 294 9.59 -28.03 11.29
N HIS A 295 9.77 -27.29 12.38
CA HIS A 295 10.45 -27.78 13.59
C HIS A 295 9.51 -28.40 14.63
N GLU A 296 8.20 -28.10 14.56
CA GLU A 296 7.19 -28.60 15.50
C GLU A 296 6.03 -29.31 14.80
N PRO A 297 5.54 -30.46 15.30
CA PRO A 297 5.99 -31.13 16.54
C PRO A 297 7.25 -32.00 16.37
N ARG A 298 7.70 -32.24 15.13
CA ARG A 298 8.97 -32.92 14.81
C ARG A 298 9.57 -32.32 13.53
N TRP A 299 10.89 -32.39 13.42
CA TRP A 299 11.63 -31.91 12.26
C TRP A 299 11.22 -32.61 10.96
N GLY A 300 10.86 -31.84 9.94
CA GLY A 300 10.69 -32.35 8.59
C GLY A 300 9.89 -31.42 7.68
N VAL A 301 9.62 -31.88 6.46
CA VAL A 301 8.91 -31.11 5.43
C VAL A 301 7.41 -31.37 5.54
N THR A 302 6.62 -30.30 5.49
CA THR A 302 5.15 -30.33 5.52
C THR A 302 4.54 -29.81 4.23
N GLU A 303 3.22 -29.95 4.09
CA GLU A 303 2.48 -29.30 3.00
C GLU A 303 2.59 -27.77 3.03
N LYS A 304 2.70 -27.18 4.23
CA LYS A 304 2.93 -25.74 4.40
C LYS A 304 4.29 -25.30 3.83
N ASP A 305 5.32 -26.11 3.99
CA ASP A 305 6.64 -25.87 3.39
C ASP A 305 6.56 -25.90 1.85
N PHE A 306 5.83 -26.86 1.27
CA PHE A 306 5.62 -26.90 -0.18
C PHE A 306 4.85 -25.68 -0.71
N ALA A 307 3.80 -25.26 0.00
CA ALA A 307 3.05 -24.06 -0.37
C ALA A 307 3.93 -22.81 -0.33
N MET A 308 4.74 -22.66 0.72
CA MET A 308 5.70 -21.55 0.84
C MET A 308 6.76 -21.59 -0.26
N ALA A 309 7.30 -22.77 -0.59
CA ALA A 309 8.26 -22.95 -1.66
C ALA A 309 7.70 -22.50 -3.02
N LYS A 310 6.44 -22.85 -3.32
CA LYS A 310 5.75 -22.42 -4.56
C LYS A 310 5.55 -20.91 -4.60
N LEU A 311 5.08 -20.32 -3.49
CA LEU A 311 4.89 -18.88 -3.37
C LEU A 311 6.20 -18.12 -3.63
N VAL A 312 7.30 -18.55 -3.01
CA VAL A 312 8.63 -17.97 -3.21
C VAL A 312 9.10 -18.17 -4.65
N GLN A 313 8.96 -19.38 -5.21
CA GLN A 313 9.34 -19.66 -6.60
C GLN A 313 8.64 -18.70 -7.57
N VAL A 314 7.33 -18.53 -7.44
CA VAL A 314 6.54 -17.65 -8.31
C VAL A 314 7.05 -16.21 -8.25
N TYR A 315 7.19 -15.66 -7.04
CA TYR A 315 7.59 -14.25 -6.89
C TYR A 315 9.05 -14.00 -7.28
N PHE A 316 9.95 -14.91 -6.93
CA PHE A 316 11.38 -14.77 -7.20
C PHE A 316 11.69 -14.93 -8.69
N SER A 317 10.94 -15.76 -9.41
CA SER A 317 11.10 -15.92 -10.86
C SER A 317 10.43 -14.82 -11.70
N LYS A 318 9.26 -14.30 -11.28
CA LYS A 318 8.48 -13.36 -12.11
C LYS A 318 8.63 -11.89 -11.74
N GLY A 319 9.11 -11.57 -10.55
CA GLY A 319 9.11 -10.18 -10.08
C GLY A 319 7.85 -9.79 -9.31
N SER A 320 6.72 -10.44 -9.58
CA SER A 320 5.40 -10.14 -9.02
C SER A 320 4.57 -11.41 -8.82
N LEU A 321 3.51 -11.30 -8.01
CA LEU A 321 2.44 -12.31 -7.95
C LEU A 321 1.48 -12.09 -9.13
N PRO A 322 0.91 -13.16 -9.71
CA PRO A 322 -0.13 -13.04 -10.73
C PRO A 322 -1.36 -12.33 -10.15
N GLN A 323 -2.11 -11.58 -10.98
CA GLN A 323 -3.38 -10.97 -10.57
C GLN A 323 -4.48 -12.01 -10.36
#